data_AF-A0A7J8R7T0-F1
#
_entry.id   AF-A0A7J8R7T0-F1
#
_cell.length_a   1.000
_cell.length_b   1.000
_cell.length_c   1.000
_cell.angle_alpha   90.00
_cell.angle_beta   90.00
_cell.angle_gamma   90.00
#
_symmetry.space_group_name_H-M   'P 1'
#
loop_
_entity.id
_entity.type
_entity.pdbx_description
1 polymer ?
#
loop_
_entity_poly.entity_id
_entity_poly.type
_entity_poly.pdbx_seq_one_letter_code
_entity_poly.pdbx_strand_id
1 'polypeptide(L)'
;SARDTEGHGSHTASTAARNNIVNASFSGLAEGTARGGFHQQGLLHIKYAMFIRIIFVSEFYSVPVAIGAFHAAENGILVVQSAGNSGTLGKQTVSIVAPWILTVAARTIDRLFIDKPDRNAPSGDILAAYSPVASHSTTTTDRRRVKYNIISGTSMSCPHVTGVVAYVKTFQPHWSPSAIRSALLTTAFPMDPSNNPDGEFAYGSGHVNPVKAIDYGLVYDTVKGDNIRFLCSIGYVEGTIRIVTGHNSSCPEKTLPRDYTYPTLTAAIPQYLLKLQHISYNSKLEIKVVSQVLSFKSLMEKKPYNVTVTGKTLKPFL
;
A
#
# COMPACT_ATOMS: atom_id res chain seq x y z
N SER A 1 -27.88 6.47 5.48
CA SER A 1 -27.72 5.54 6.63
C SER A 1 -26.31 4.97 6.59
N ALA A 2 -25.68 4.73 7.73
CA ALA A 2 -24.33 4.11 7.82
C ALA A 2 -24.36 2.56 7.89
N ARG A 3 -25.57 1.97 7.82
CA ARG A 3 -25.75 0.51 7.89
C ARG A 3 -25.23 -0.15 6.62
N ASP A 4 -24.34 -1.12 6.79
CA ASP A 4 -23.79 -1.91 5.69
C ASP A 4 -24.80 -2.98 5.19
N THR A 5 -25.29 -2.80 3.98
CA THR A 5 -26.22 -3.73 3.30
C THR A 5 -25.53 -4.68 2.32
N GLU A 6 -24.24 -4.47 2.03
CA GLU A 6 -23.48 -5.29 1.07
C GLU A 6 -22.54 -6.28 1.75
N GLY A 7 -22.10 -6.00 2.98
CA GLY A 7 -21.23 -6.86 3.79
C GLY A 7 -19.74 -6.61 3.63
N HIS A 8 -19.31 -5.95 2.55
CA HIS A 8 -17.89 -5.64 2.30
C HIS A 8 -17.29 -4.70 3.35
N GLY A 9 -18.04 -3.66 3.75
CA GLY A 9 -17.61 -2.74 4.79
C GLY A 9 -17.45 -3.43 6.16
N SER A 10 -18.38 -4.32 6.51
CA SER A 10 -18.31 -5.13 7.73
C SER A 10 -17.11 -6.07 7.72
N HIS A 11 -16.81 -6.67 6.56
CA HIS A 11 -15.69 -7.59 6.39
C HIS A 11 -14.35 -6.88 6.55
N THR A 12 -14.17 -5.77 5.84
CA THR A 12 -12.93 -4.99 5.90
C THR A 12 -12.71 -4.35 7.28
N ALA A 13 -13.74 -3.74 7.87
CA ALA A 13 -13.64 -3.14 9.20
C ALA A 13 -13.29 -4.17 10.28
N SER A 14 -13.89 -5.36 10.23
CA SER A 14 -13.60 -6.41 11.19
C SER A 14 -12.22 -7.04 11.01
N THR A 15 -11.69 -7.07 9.78
CA THR A 15 -10.31 -7.48 9.51
C THR A 15 -9.30 -6.49 10.13
N ALA A 16 -9.59 -5.19 10.11
CA ALA A 16 -8.68 -4.17 10.63
C ALA A 16 -8.64 -4.15 12.17
N ALA A 17 -9.80 -4.12 12.84
CA ALA A 17 -9.87 -3.74 14.24
C ALA A 17 -10.97 -4.43 15.07
N ARG A 18 -11.41 -5.65 14.71
CA ARG A 18 -12.41 -6.37 15.52
C ARG A 18 -11.85 -6.85 16.86
N ASN A 19 -12.71 -6.81 17.87
CA ASN A 19 -12.56 -7.59 19.10
C ASN A 19 -12.47 -9.10 18.83
N ASN A 20 -11.85 -9.81 19.76
CA ASN A 20 -11.75 -11.27 19.72
C ASN A 20 -13.15 -11.89 19.78
N ILE A 21 -13.46 -12.76 18.82
CA ILE A 21 -14.65 -13.59 18.85
C ILE A 21 -14.28 -15.05 18.67
N VAL A 22 -14.54 -15.83 19.71
CA VAL A 22 -14.38 -17.29 19.72
C VAL A 22 -15.44 -17.96 18.83
N ASN A 23 -15.10 -19.12 18.28
CA ASN A 23 -15.97 -19.94 17.44
C ASN A 23 -16.50 -19.20 16.19
N ALA A 24 -15.67 -18.34 15.60
CA ALA A 24 -15.93 -17.75 14.31
C ALA A 24 -15.68 -18.79 13.22
N SER A 25 -16.66 -19.00 12.34
CA SER A 25 -16.55 -19.90 11.20
C SER A 25 -17.52 -19.50 10.09
N PHE A 26 -17.24 -19.95 8.87
CA PHE A 26 -18.16 -19.89 7.74
C PHE A 26 -18.64 -21.32 7.44
N SER A 27 -19.82 -21.68 7.95
CA SER A 27 -20.38 -23.04 7.79
C SER A 27 -19.43 -24.16 8.26
N GLY A 28 -18.69 -23.93 9.36
CA GLY A 28 -17.68 -24.87 9.87
C GLY A 28 -16.29 -24.71 9.26
N LEU A 29 -16.15 -23.95 8.16
CA LEU A 29 -14.85 -23.61 7.60
C LEU A 29 -14.15 -22.53 8.43
N ALA A 30 -12.83 -22.62 8.48
CA ALA A 30 -11.96 -21.64 9.13
C ALA A 30 -12.20 -21.46 10.64
N GLU A 31 -12.77 -22.47 11.32
CA GLU A 31 -13.14 -22.37 12.73
C GLU A 31 -11.97 -21.94 13.62
N GLY A 32 -12.25 -21.00 14.52
CA GLY A 32 -11.29 -20.50 15.49
C GLY A 32 -11.70 -19.17 16.11
N THR A 33 -10.72 -18.45 16.66
CA THR A 33 -10.93 -17.10 17.18
C THR A 33 -10.63 -16.07 16.10
N ALA A 34 -11.66 -15.34 15.64
CA ALA A 34 -11.49 -14.22 14.72
C ALA A 34 -11.12 -12.94 15.50
N ARG A 35 -10.12 -12.21 15.01
CA ARG A 35 -9.67 -10.92 15.58
C ARG A 35 -9.17 -9.98 14.48
N GLY A 36 -9.24 -8.67 14.72
CA GLY A 36 -8.61 -7.69 13.85
C GLY A 36 -7.09 -7.62 14.06
N GLY A 37 -6.40 -6.94 13.13
CA GLY A 37 -4.95 -6.68 13.22
C GLY A 37 -4.54 -5.80 14.40
N PHE A 38 -5.47 -4.99 14.94
CA PHE A 38 -5.24 -4.14 16.10
C PHE A 38 -6.36 -4.29 17.14
N HIS A 39 -5.99 -4.41 18.42
CA HIS A 39 -6.91 -4.56 19.55
C HIS A 39 -6.49 -3.63 20.70
N GLN A 40 -7.17 -2.50 20.87
CA GLN A 40 -7.09 -1.70 22.09
C GLN A 40 -8.41 -0.98 22.35
N GLN A 41 -8.81 -0.93 23.62
CA GLN A 41 -9.97 -0.19 24.12
C GLN A 41 -9.65 1.31 24.08
N GLY A 42 -9.67 1.88 22.89
CA GLY A 42 -9.42 3.29 22.66
C GLY A 42 -9.73 3.53 21.19
N LEU A 43 -10.82 4.25 20.93
CA LEU A 43 -11.31 4.54 19.59
C LEU A 43 -10.20 5.14 18.72
N LEU A 44 -9.48 4.31 17.98
CA LEU A 44 -8.98 4.74 16.69
C LEU A 44 -10.23 4.81 15.81
N HIS A 45 -10.76 6.03 15.67
CA HIS A 45 -11.80 6.33 14.71
C HIS A 45 -11.29 6.04 13.30
N ILE A 46 -11.29 4.77 12.88
CA ILE A 46 -11.26 4.37 11.46
C ILE A 46 -12.64 4.76 10.92
N LYS A 47 -12.85 6.08 10.74
CA LYS A 47 -14.18 6.64 10.45
C LYS A 47 -14.64 6.33 9.03
N TYR A 48 -13.73 5.99 8.12
CA TYR A 48 -14.06 5.73 6.73
C TYR A 48 -13.11 4.70 6.12
N ALA A 49 -13.49 3.43 6.15
CA ALA A 49 -13.02 2.48 5.14
C ALA A 49 -13.90 2.67 3.90
N MET A 50 -13.59 3.69 3.09
CA MET A 50 -14.34 3.95 1.86
C MET A 50 -13.65 3.22 0.70
N PHE A 51 -14.34 2.25 0.11
CA PHE A 51 -13.87 1.54 -1.07
C PHE A 51 -14.34 2.29 -2.33
N ILE A 52 -13.42 2.89 -3.07
CA ILE A 52 -13.71 3.46 -4.39
C ILE A 52 -13.04 2.56 -5.43
N ARG A 53 -13.85 1.95 -6.31
CA ARG A 53 -13.35 1.33 -7.54
C ARG A 53 -12.86 2.45 -8.45
N ILE A 54 -11.55 2.64 -8.53
CA ILE A 54 -10.92 3.48 -9.55
C ILE A 54 -10.37 2.54 -10.62
N ILE A 55 -10.86 2.69 -11.83
CA ILE A 55 -10.30 2.09 -13.04
C ILE A 55 -9.69 3.28 -13.78
N PHE A 56 -8.45 3.14 -14.24
CA PHE A 56 -7.57 4.15 -14.90
C PHE A 56 -6.59 4.91 -14.01
N VAL A 57 -5.31 4.85 -14.42
CA VAL A 57 -4.25 5.78 -14.02
C VAL A 57 -4.73 7.17 -14.42
N SER A 58 -5.16 7.92 -13.42
CA SER A 58 -5.75 9.24 -13.57
C SER A 58 -4.88 10.24 -12.84
N GLU A 59 -4.76 11.43 -13.42
CA GLU A 59 -4.00 12.53 -12.83
C GLU A 59 -4.54 12.86 -11.42
N PHE A 60 -3.66 13.10 -10.44
CA PHE A 60 -4.03 13.27 -9.04
C PHE A 60 -5.08 14.36 -8.80
N TYR A 61 -5.09 15.43 -9.60
CA TYR A 61 -6.08 16.51 -9.51
C TYR A 61 -7.50 16.09 -9.90
N SER A 62 -7.65 14.94 -10.57
CA SER A 62 -8.96 14.40 -11.00
C SER A 62 -9.45 13.26 -10.12
N VAL A 63 -8.63 12.81 -9.16
CA VAL A 63 -8.92 11.63 -8.34
C VAL A 63 -9.26 12.04 -6.91
N PRO A 64 -10.52 11.93 -6.48
CA PRO A 64 -10.93 12.33 -5.13
C PRO A 64 -10.18 11.61 -4.01
N VAL A 65 -9.80 10.34 -4.23
CA VAL A 65 -9.00 9.57 -3.27
C VAL A 65 -7.59 10.13 -3.12
N ALA A 66 -6.96 10.57 -4.21
CA ALA A 66 -5.63 11.20 -4.16
C ALA A 66 -5.66 12.49 -3.35
N ILE A 67 -6.66 13.33 -3.63
CA ILE A 67 -6.86 14.63 -2.98
C ILE A 67 -7.17 14.44 -1.49
N GLY A 68 -8.13 13.56 -1.17
CA GLY A 68 -8.47 13.24 0.22
C GLY A 68 -7.28 12.68 1.00
N ALA A 69 -6.48 11.79 0.38
CA ALA A 69 -5.29 11.24 1.00
C ALA A 69 -4.17 12.28 1.16
N PHE A 70 -4.06 13.26 0.26
CA PHE A 70 -3.11 14.36 0.39
C PHE A 70 -3.41 15.16 1.65
N HIS A 71 -4.67 15.57 1.83
CA HIS A 71 -5.10 16.30 3.03
C HIS A 71 -4.96 15.47 4.30
N ALA A 72 -5.25 14.17 4.25
CA ALA A 72 -5.02 13.26 5.38
C ALA A 72 -3.53 13.23 5.77
N ALA A 73 -2.63 13.11 4.79
CA ALA A 73 -1.19 13.08 5.04
C ALA A 73 -0.66 14.39 5.63
N GLU A 74 -1.13 15.55 5.14
CA GLU A 74 -0.80 16.86 5.71
C GLU A 74 -1.29 17.03 7.16
N ASN A 75 -2.29 16.26 7.58
CA ASN A 75 -2.79 16.20 8.95
C ASN A 75 -2.22 15.01 9.75
N GLY A 76 -1.15 14.36 9.28
CA GLY A 76 -0.48 13.29 9.99
C GLY A 76 -1.20 11.94 9.96
N ILE A 77 -2.15 11.76 9.05
CA ILE A 77 -2.94 10.53 8.87
C ILE A 77 -2.45 9.78 7.63
N LEU A 78 -1.97 8.55 7.81
CA LEU A 78 -1.60 7.67 6.71
C LEU A 78 -2.83 7.01 6.09
N VAL A 79 -2.98 7.11 4.77
CA VAL A 79 -4.02 6.40 4.01
C VAL A 79 -3.45 5.11 3.44
N VAL A 80 -4.10 4.00 3.77
CA VAL A 80 -3.80 2.67 3.21
C VAL A 80 -4.86 2.35 2.16
N GLN A 81 -4.42 1.93 0.97
CA GLN A 81 -5.30 1.66 -0.15
C GLN A 81 -4.97 0.33 -0.83
N SER A 82 -5.99 -0.38 -1.28
CA SER A 82 -5.84 -1.58 -2.11
C SER A 82 -5.34 -1.24 -3.52
N ALA A 83 -4.36 -1.98 -4.04
CA ALA A 83 -3.82 -1.78 -5.39
C ALA A 83 -4.87 -1.98 -6.51
N GLY A 84 -5.87 -2.83 -6.27
CA GLY A 84 -6.87 -3.25 -7.26
C GLY A 84 -6.69 -4.73 -7.63
N ASN A 85 -7.71 -5.30 -8.28
CA ASN A 85 -7.78 -6.75 -8.57
C ASN A 85 -7.65 -7.04 -10.08
N SER A 86 -7.09 -6.10 -10.86
CA SER A 86 -6.98 -6.19 -12.32
C SER A 86 -5.63 -6.72 -12.81
N GLY A 87 -4.85 -7.38 -11.94
CA GLY A 87 -3.48 -7.82 -12.22
C GLY A 87 -3.33 -8.75 -13.44
N THR A 88 -4.38 -9.50 -13.78
CA THR A 88 -4.39 -10.41 -14.95
C THR A 88 -4.49 -9.68 -16.30
N LEU A 89 -4.80 -8.38 -16.30
CA LEU A 89 -4.93 -7.56 -17.52
C LEU A 89 -3.59 -7.01 -18.02
N GLY A 90 -2.47 -7.36 -17.37
CA GLY A 90 -1.11 -6.96 -17.75
C GLY A 90 -0.44 -6.03 -16.74
N LYS A 91 0.68 -5.44 -17.16
CA LYS A 91 1.45 -4.48 -16.33
C LYS A 91 0.69 -3.15 -16.22
N GLN A 92 0.94 -2.40 -15.13
CA GLN A 92 0.34 -1.07 -14.85
C GLN A 92 -1.18 -1.10 -14.59
N THR A 93 -1.67 -2.16 -13.96
CA THR A 93 -3.11 -2.33 -13.64
C THR A 93 -3.51 -1.77 -12.27
N VAL A 94 -2.56 -1.17 -11.55
CA VAL A 94 -2.79 -0.53 -10.26
C VAL A 94 -3.57 0.78 -10.47
N SER A 95 -4.58 0.99 -9.63
CA SER A 95 -5.51 2.12 -9.80
C SER A 95 -4.92 3.48 -9.46
N ILE A 96 -4.09 3.58 -8.42
CA ILE A 96 -3.45 4.82 -7.98
C ILE A 96 -2.15 4.55 -7.22
N VAL A 97 -1.14 5.39 -7.49
CA VAL A 97 0.21 5.32 -6.89
C VAL A 97 0.68 6.70 -6.43
N ALA A 98 -0.16 7.43 -5.71
CA ALA A 98 0.23 8.72 -5.17
C ALA A 98 1.28 8.54 -4.05
N PRO A 99 2.36 9.34 -3.99
CA PRO A 99 3.43 9.14 -3.01
C PRO A 99 3.07 9.47 -1.56
N TRP A 100 1.82 9.83 -1.24
CA TRP A 100 1.31 9.98 0.12
C TRP A 100 0.31 8.88 0.50
N ILE A 101 0.09 7.90 -0.38
CA ILE A 101 -0.75 6.72 -0.15
C ILE A 101 0.14 5.49 0.05
N LEU A 102 -0.23 4.61 0.98
CA LEU A 102 0.34 3.26 1.10
C LEU A 102 -0.51 2.28 0.31
N THR A 103 -0.07 1.94 -0.91
CA THR A 103 -0.76 0.99 -1.79
C THR A 103 -0.39 -0.46 -1.46
N VAL A 104 -1.38 -1.33 -1.33
CA VAL A 104 -1.25 -2.71 -0.83
C VAL A 104 -1.67 -3.73 -1.89
N ALA A 105 -0.75 -4.61 -2.27
CA ALA A 105 -1.00 -5.78 -3.09
C ALA A 105 -1.58 -6.96 -2.27
N ALA A 106 -2.15 -7.96 -2.96
CA ALA A 106 -2.70 -9.16 -2.34
C ALA A 106 -1.74 -10.34 -2.45
N ARG A 107 -1.79 -11.24 -1.46
CA ARG A 107 -1.05 -12.52 -1.47
C ARG A 107 -1.96 -13.64 -0.95
N THR A 108 -1.64 -14.87 -1.33
CA THR A 108 -2.14 -16.09 -0.69
C THR A 108 -1.50 -16.30 0.69
N ILE A 109 -2.24 -16.95 1.57
CA ILE A 109 -1.74 -17.47 2.85
C ILE A 109 -1.55 -18.99 2.72
N ASP A 110 -0.81 -19.59 3.64
CA ASP A 110 -0.55 -21.04 3.72
C ASP A 110 -1.82 -21.87 4.02
N ARG A 111 -2.90 -21.21 4.44
CA ARG A 111 -4.21 -21.84 4.69
C ARG A 111 -5.04 -21.94 3.40
N LEU A 112 -5.21 -23.16 2.91
CA LEU A 112 -6.09 -23.49 1.78
C LEU A 112 -7.46 -23.97 2.29
N PHE A 113 -8.55 -23.31 1.91
CA PHE A 113 -9.90 -23.85 2.11
C PHE A 113 -10.33 -24.55 0.82
N ILE A 114 -10.12 -25.86 0.76
CA ILE A 114 -10.47 -26.67 -0.41
C ILE A 114 -11.99 -26.89 -0.40
N ASP A 115 -12.74 -25.97 -1.01
CA ASP A 115 -14.10 -26.27 -1.47
C ASP A 115 -14.57 -25.42 -2.67
N LYS A 116 -13.65 -24.98 -3.55
CA LYS A 116 -14.02 -24.36 -4.84
C LYS A 116 -13.16 -24.87 -6.00
N PRO A 117 -13.76 -25.15 -7.17
CA PRO A 117 -13.05 -25.61 -8.36
C PRO A 117 -12.28 -24.50 -9.10
N ASP A 118 -12.15 -23.30 -8.53
CA ASP A 118 -11.59 -22.13 -9.22
C ASP A 118 -10.19 -21.80 -8.70
N ARG A 119 -9.18 -22.31 -9.40
CA ARG A 119 -7.75 -22.28 -9.03
C ARG A 119 -7.10 -20.90 -9.16
N ASN A 120 -7.85 -19.86 -9.55
CA ASN A 120 -7.31 -18.62 -10.11
C ASN A 120 -7.69 -17.32 -9.37
N ALA A 121 -8.23 -17.35 -8.15
CA ALA A 121 -8.45 -16.12 -7.37
C ALA A 121 -7.13 -15.67 -6.70
N PRO A 122 -6.50 -14.55 -7.11
CA PRO A 122 -5.25 -14.07 -6.50
C PRO A 122 -5.59 -13.28 -5.24
N SER A 123 -5.87 -14.00 -4.16
CA SER A 123 -5.91 -13.50 -2.77
C SER A 123 -6.22 -14.65 -1.84
N GLY A 124 -5.49 -14.73 -0.73
CA GLY A 124 -5.78 -15.71 0.32
C GLY A 124 -7.20 -15.50 0.86
N ASP A 125 -7.90 -16.60 1.04
CA ASP A 125 -9.25 -16.66 1.56
C ASP A 125 -9.29 -16.13 3.02
N ILE A 126 -9.90 -14.96 3.24
CA ILE A 126 -9.95 -14.31 4.57
C ILE A 126 -11.35 -14.44 5.20
N LEU A 127 -11.42 -15.08 6.37
CA LEU A 127 -12.62 -15.11 7.21
C LEU A 127 -12.73 -13.81 8.03
N ALA A 128 -13.83 -13.07 7.86
CA ALA A 128 -14.15 -11.92 8.71
C ALA A 128 -15.67 -11.73 8.87
N ALA A 129 -16.09 -10.73 9.65
CA ALA A 129 -17.52 -10.43 9.85
C ALA A 129 -18.20 -10.14 8.51
N TYR A 130 -19.48 -10.46 8.40
CA TYR A 130 -20.27 -10.11 7.23
C TYR A 130 -21.64 -9.60 7.64
N SER A 131 -22.22 -8.74 6.81
CA SER A 131 -23.53 -8.18 7.10
C SER A 131 -24.58 -9.30 7.05
N PRO A 132 -25.40 -9.49 8.10
CA PRO A 132 -26.39 -10.57 8.16
C PRO A 132 -27.58 -10.34 7.21
N VAL A 133 -27.68 -9.17 6.57
CA VAL A 133 -28.69 -8.88 5.55
C VAL A 133 -28.13 -9.00 4.13
N ALA A 134 -26.81 -9.07 3.98
CA ALA A 134 -26.15 -9.21 2.69
C ALA A 134 -26.18 -10.66 2.19
N SER A 135 -26.16 -10.82 0.87
CA SER A 135 -25.90 -12.12 0.25
C SER A 135 -24.41 -12.44 0.33
N HIS A 136 -24.08 -13.67 0.73
CA HIS A 136 -22.71 -14.18 0.66
C HIS A 136 -22.42 -14.86 -0.68
N SER A 137 -23.46 -15.12 -1.49
CA SER A 137 -23.35 -15.71 -2.81
C SER A 137 -23.48 -14.63 -3.88
N THR A 138 -22.82 -14.85 -5.02
CA THR A 138 -23.00 -14.04 -6.23
C THR A 138 -24.32 -14.34 -6.94
N THR A 139 -25.02 -15.41 -6.58
CA THR A 139 -26.34 -15.75 -7.11
C THR A 139 -27.45 -15.06 -6.32
N THR A 140 -28.42 -14.49 -7.03
CA THR A 140 -29.60 -13.83 -6.44
C THR A 140 -30.59 -14.83 -5.82
N THR A 141 -30.41 -16.12 -6.08
CA THR A 141 -31.25 -17.22 -5.58
C THR A 141 -30.85 -17.71 -4.19
N ASP A 142 -29.61 -17.47 -3.76
CA ASP A 142 -29.16 -17.90 -2.43
C ASP A 142 -29.68 -16.95 -1.35
N ARG A 143 -30.60 -17.46 -0.52
CA ARG A 143 -31.22 -16.72 0.58
C ARG A 143 -30.49 -16.91 1.91
N ARG A 144 -29.43 -17.72 1.96
CA ARG A 144 -28.67 -17.94 3.19
C ARG A 144 -28.01 -16.64 3.63
N ARG A 145 -27.95 -16.47 4.96
CA ARG A 145 -27.33 -15.34 5.64
C ARG A 145 -26.28 -15.87 6.60
N VAL A 146 -25.13 -15.22 6.62
CA VAL A 146 -23.98 -15.64 7.42
C VAL A 146 -23.46 -14.47 8.22
N LYS A 147 -22.96 -14.76 9.42
CA LYS A 147 -22.32 -13.77 10.30
C LYS A 147 -20.86 -13.53 9.93
N TYR A 148 -20.27 -14.48 9.22
CA TYR A 148 -18.89 -14.45 8.74
C TYR A 148 -18.87 -14.90 7.30
N ASN A 149 -17.94 -14.38 6.52
CA ASN A 149 -17.75 -14.81 5.13
C ASN A 149 -16.26 -14.94 4.84
N ILE A 150 -15.94 -15.80 3.89
CA ILE A 150 -14.59 -16.00 3.37
C ILE A 150 -14.53 -15.32 2.00
N ILE A 151 -13.77 -14.23 1.91
CA ILE A 151 -13.60 -13.48 0.66
C ILE A 151 -12.14 -13.15 0.43
N SER A 152 -11.84 -12.86 -0.84
CA SER A 152 -10.49 -12.73 -1.34
C SER A 152 -10.41 -11.44 -2.17
N GLY A 153 -9.38 -10.63 -1.90
CA GLY A 153 -8.99 -9.50 -2.76
C GLY A 153 -7.93 -8.64 -2.11
N THR A 154 -7.38 -7.67 -2.85
CA THR A 154 -6.58 -6.58 -2.26
C THR A 154 -7.37 -5.79 -1.21
N SER A 155 -8.70 -5.80 -1.32
CA SER A 155 -9.63 -5.30 -0.31
C SER A 155 -9.46 -5.94 1.07
N MET A 156 -8.96 -7.17 1.15
CA MET A 156 -8.72 -7.88 2.42
C MET A 156 -7.30 -7.64 2.93
N SER A 157 -6.33 -7.46 2.04
CA SER A 157 -4.94 -7.15 2.42
C SER A 157 -4.80 -5.72 2.95
N CYS A 158 -5.53 -4.76 2.39
CA CYS A 158 -5.58 -3.37 2.86
C CYS A 158 -5.91 -3.23 4.37
N PRO A 159 -7.01 -3.81 4.91
CA PRO A 159 -7.31 -3.72 6.32
C PRO A 159 -6.33 -4.49 7.22
N HIS A 160 -5.67 -5.55 6.72
CA HIS A 160 -4.55 -6.17 7.47
C HIS A 160 -3.41 -5.18 7.65
N VAL A 161 -2.93 -4.55 6.57
CA VAL A 161 -1.87 -3.54 6.65
C VAL A 161 -2.31 -2.33 7.47
N THR A 162 -3.59 -1.94 7.40
CA THR A 162 -4.16 -0.88 8.25
C THR A 162 -4.05 -1.23 9.74
N GLY A 163 -4.33 -2.48 10.11
CA GLY A 163 -4.11 -2.97 11.48
C GLY A 163 -2.64 -2.89 11.90
N VAL A 164 -1.71 -3.21 10.99
CA VAL A 164 -0.26 -3.08 11.26
C VAL A 164 0.16 -1.61 11.41
N VAL A 165 -0.36 -0.71 10.56
CA VAL A 165 -0.13 0.74 10.68
C VAL A 165 -0.60 1.25 12.04
N ALA A 166 -1.80 0.86 12.46
CA ALA A 166 -2.33 1.22 13.77
C ALA A 166 -1.46 0.66 14.90
N TYR A 167 -1.05 -0.60 14.81
CA TYR A 167 -0.13 -1.24 15.75
C TYR A 167 1.17 -0.43 15.88
N VAL A 168 1.87 -0.14 14.77
CA VAL A 168 3.11 0.66 14.79
C VAL A 168 2.87 2.05 15.38
N LYS A 169 1.76 2.71 15.03
CA LYS A 169 1.41 4.04 15.56
C LYS A 169 1.25 4.04 17.08
N THR A 170 0.84 2.93 17.71
CA THR A 170 0.75 2.86 19.18
C THR A 170 2.10 2.89 19.88
N PHE A 171 3.15 2.34 19.25
CA PHE A 171 4.52 2.42 19.76
C PHE A 171 5.21 3.73 19.36
N GLN A 172 4.80 4.32 18.24
CA GLN A 172 5.37 5.54 17.68
C GLN A 172 4.30 6.61 17.37
N PRO A 173 3.71 7.24 18.38
CA PRO A 173 2.61 8.18 18.19
C PRO A 173 3.00 9.46 17.44
N HIS A 174 4.26 9.90 17.58
CA HIS A 174 4.77 11.13 16.97
C HIS A 174 5.19 10.99 15.50
N TRP A 175 5.17 9.77 14.98
CA TRP A 175 5.62 9.52 13.62
C TRP A 175 4.71 10.11 12.56
N SER A 176 5.34 10.65 11.51
CA SER A 176 4.65 11.08 10.31
C SER A 176 4.11 9.86 9.52
N PRO A 177 3.14 10.08 8.61
CA PRO A 177 2.68 9.06 7.68
C PRO A 177 3.81 8.42 6.86
N SER A 178 4.78 9.22 6.41
CA SER A 178 5.91 8.75 5.61
C SER A 178 6.90 7.94 6.44
N ALA A 179 7.14 8.31 7.71
CA ALA A 179 7.97 7.51 8.63
C ALA A 179 7.37 6.12 8.88
N ILE A 180 6.06 6.04 9.17
CA ILE A 180 5.38 4.74 9.37
C ILE A 180 5.45 3.90 8.10
N ARG A 181 5.16 4.49 6.94
CA ARG A 181 5.31 3.80 5.66
C ARG A 181 6.74 3.30 5.47
N SER A 182 7.73 4.15 5.73
CA SER A 182 9.13 3.79 5.58
C SER A 182 9.48 2.57 6.44
N ALA A 183 9.05 2.56 7.70
CA ALA A 183 9.30 1.43 8.59
C ALA A 183 8.70 0.13 8.01
N LEU A 184 7.45 0.17 7.53
CA LEU A 184 6.80 -1.00 6.94
C LEU A 184 7.51 -1.50 5.67
N LEU A 185 7.94 -0.60 4.80
CA LEU A 185 8.60 -0.96 3.54
C LEU A 185 10.02 -1.49 3.76
N THR A 186 10.81 -0.84 4.61
CA THR A 186 12.22 -1.21 4.85
C THR A 186 12.39 -2.47 5.71
N THR A 187 11.36 -2.86 6.47
CA THR A 187 11.38 -4.04 7.34
C THR A 187 10.61 -5.23 6.79
N ALA A 188 9.98 -5.07 5.63
CA ALA A 188 9.25 -6.13 4.95
C ALA A 188 10.13 -7.36 4.71
N PHE A 189 9.54 -8.55 4.81
CA PHE A 189 10.19 -9.79 4.40
C PHE A 189 10.35 -9.79 2.87
N PRO A 190 11.58 -10.01 2.36
CA PRO A 190 11.80 -10.17 0.94
C PRO A 190 10.93 -11.31 0.38
N MET A 191 10.38 -11.07 -0.81
CA MET A 191 9.57 -12.06 -1.52
C MET A 191 10.42 -12.78 -2.55
N ASP A 192 10.11 -14.05 -2.77
CA ASP A 192 10.78 -14.87 -3.77
C ASP A 192 10.39 -14.44 -5.20
N PRO A 193 11.33 -13.94 -6.02
CA PRO A 193 11.08 -13.54 -7.40
C PRO A 193 10.74 -14.72 -8.31
N SER A 194 11.16 -15.95 -7.99
CA SER A 194 10.90 -17.13 -8.83
C SER A 194 9.41 -17.43 -8.95
N ASN A 195 8.64 -17.12 -7.91
CA ASN A 195 7.19 -17.28 -7.89
C ASN A 195 6.42 -16.03 -8.35
N ASN A 196 7.12 -14.92 -8.61
CA ASN A 196 6.54 -13.62 -8.94
C ASN A 196 7.43 -12.93 -9.99
N PRO A 197 7.27 -13.26 -11.29
CA PRO A 197 8.17 -12.80 -12.34
C PRO A 197 8.13 -11.27 -12.56
N ASP A 198 7.08 -10.60 -12.09
CA ASP A 198 6.95 -9.15 -12.11
C ASP A 198 7.72 -8.43 -10.97
N GLY A 199 8.34 -9.20 -10.06
CA GLY A 199 9.22 -8.68 -9.02
C GLY A 199 8.56 -7.61 -8.14
N GLU A 200 9.28 -6.51 -7.92
CA GLU A 200 8.83 -5.38 -7.10
C GLU A 200 7.54 -4.73 -7.64
N PHE A 201 7.20 -4.90 -8.92
CA PHE A 201 5.92 -4.41 -9.45
C PHE A 201 4.71 -5.25 -9.02
N ALA A 202 4.94 -6.49 -8.53
CA ALA A 202 3.89 -7.34 -7.96
C ALA A 202 3.73 -7.13 -6.44
N TYR A 203 4.83 -7.08 -5.70
CA TYR A 203 4.81 -7.12 -4.24
C TYR A 203 5.50 -5.92 -3.54
N GLY A 204 5.99 -4.94 -4.29
CA GLY A 204 6.71 -3.79 -3.74
C GLY A 204 7.94 -4.22 -2.96
N SER A 205 8.08 -3.72 -1.73
CA SER A 205 9.20 -4.11 -0.84
C SER A 205 9.06 -5.49 -0.22
N GLY A 206 7.91 -6.17 -0.37
CA GLY A 206 7.69 -7.53 0.11
C GLY A 206 6.55 -7.66 1.12
N HIS A 207 6.59 -8.72 1.93
CA HIS A 207 5.52 -9.04 2.88
C HIS A 207 5.71 -8.29 4.21
N VAL A 208 4.64 -7.66 4.71
CA VAL A 208 4.70 -6.84 5.93
C VAL A 208 5.22 -7.64 7.14
N ASN A 209 6.11 -7.03 7.92
CA ASN A 209 6.63 -7.59 9.17
C ASN A 209 6.30 -6.67 10.35
N PRO A 210 5.17 -6.90 11.07
CA PRO A 210 4.72 -6.02 12.14
C PRO A 210 5.72 -5.89 13.30
N VAL A 211 6.42 -6.99 13.63
CA VAL A 211 7.34 -7.04 14.78
C VAL A 211 8.61 -6.24 14.49
N LYS A 212 9.14 -6.32 13.27
CA LYS A 212 10.33 -5.55 12.90
C LYS A 212 10.02 -4.08 12.61
N ALA A 213 8.78 -3.77 12.24
CA ALA A 213 8.36 -2.39 11.97
C ALA A 213 8.34 -1.47 13.21
N ILE A 214 8.24 -2.03 14.43
CA ILE A 214 8.31 -1.25 15.69
C ILE A 214 9.75 -1.02 16.17
N ASP A 215 10.67 -1.94 15.84
CA ASP A 215 12.09 -1.89 16.19
C ASP A 215 12.92 -1.50 14.97
N TYR A 216 12.64 -0.31 14.45
CA TYR A 216 13.28 0.23 13.27
C TYR A 216 14.54 1.02 13.68
N GLY A 217 15.58 0.96 12.84
CA GLY A 217 16.77 1.79 13.03
C GLY A 217 16.61 3.18 12.39
N LEU A 218 16.27 3.20 11.10
CA LEU A 218 16.22 4.41 10.28
C LEU A 218 14.91 4.46 9.49
N VAL A 219 14.41 5.67 9.26
CA VAL A 219 13.23 5.92 8.42
C VAL A 219 13.47 7.06 7.43
N TYR A 220 12.87 6.90 6.26
CA TYR A 220 12.74 7.93 5.23
C TYR A 220 11.51 8.78 5.56
N ASP A 221 11.76 9.93 6.17
CA ASP A 221 10.73 10.85 6.62
C ASP A 221 10.69 12.09 5.71
N THR A 222 9.53 12.36 5.13
CA THR A 222 9.30 13.54 4.28
C THR A 222 9.07 14.77 5.13
N VAL A 223 9.55 15.93 4.69
CA VAL A 223 9.24 17.21 5.33
C VAL A 223 8.03 17.88 4.69
N LYS A 224 7.40 18.81 5.41
CA LYS A 224 6.28 19.60 4.90
C LYS A 224 6.68 20.27 3.59
N GLY A 225 5.81 20.15 2.57
CA GLY A 225 6.05 20.67 1.23
C GLY A 225 6.74 19.71 0.27
N ASP A 226 7.26 18.56 0.70
CA ASP A 226 7.86 17.58 -0.22
C ASP A 226 6.86 17.00 -1.20
N ASN A 227 5.60 16.80 -0.78
CA ASN A 227 4.53 16.37 -1.69
C ASN A 227 4.23 17.43 -2.77
N ILE A 228 4.32 18.72 -2.41
CA ILE A 228 4.15 19.83 -3.37
C ILE A 228 5.34 19.88 -4.33
N ARG A 229 6.57 19.77 -3.82
CA ARG A 229 7.78 19.67 -4.65
C ARG A 229 7.72 18.49 -5.62
N PHE A 230 7.21 17.35 -5.15
CA PHE A 230 6.98 16.20 -6.02
C PHE A 230 6.00 16.52 -7.14
N LEU A 231 4.84 17.11 -6.82
CA LEU A 231 3.86 17.55 -7.83
C LEU A 231 4.48 18.52 -8.85
N CYS A 232 5.26 19.49 -8.39
CA CYS A 232 6.00 20.41 -9.27
C CYS A 232 7.00 19.66 -10.17
N SER A 233 7.72 18.68 -9.62
CA SER A 233 8.74 17.92 -10.35
C SER A 233 8.18 17.05 -11.48
N ILE A 234 6.93 16.62 -11.37
CA ILE A 234 6.23 15.85 -12.42
C ILE A 234 5.45 16.75 -13.40
N GLY A 235 5.64 18.07 -13.33
CA GLY A 235 5.08 19.03 -14.29
C GLY A 235 3.71 19.61 -13.93
N TYR A 236 3.24 19.47 -12.68
CA TYR A 236 2.00 20.14 -12.28
C TYR A 236 2.21 21.65 -12.17
N VAL A 237 1.24 22.41 -12.68
CA VAL A 237 1.23 23.88 -12.60
C VAL A 237 0.49 24.34 -11.34
N GLU A 238 0.73 25.58 -10.90
CA GLU A 238 0.13 26.12 -9.66
C GLU A 238 -1.41 25.97 -9.62
N GLY A 239 -2.08 26.10 -10.75
CA GLY A 239 -3.52 25.89 -10.88
C GLY A 239 -3.98 24.48 -10.51
N THR A 240 -3.29 23.43 -10.99
CA THR A 240 -3.64 22.03 -10.68
C THR A 240 -3.18 21.63 -9.28
N ILE A 241 -2.05 22.17 -8.81
CA ILE A 241 -1.61 22.02 -7.42
C ILE A 241 -2.65 22.58 -6.47
N ARG A 242 -3.23 23.75 -6.77
CA ARG A 242 -4.30 24.34 -5.93
C ARG A 242 -5.55 23.45 -5.85
N ILE A 243 -5.88 22.70 -6.90
CA ILE A 243 -6.99 21.73 -6.86
C ILE A 243 -6.68 20.60 -5.86
N VAL A 244 -5.45 20.10 -5.85
CA VAL A 244 -5.04 19.01 -4.96
C VAL A 244 -4.84 19.48 -3.51
N THR A 245 -4.26 20.66 -3.34
CA THR A 245 -3.83 21.18 -2.03
C THR A 245 -4.92 21.99 -1.32
N GLY A 246 -5.86 22.57 -2.06
CA GLY A 246 -6.89 23.47 -1.53
C GLY A 246 -6.38 24.84 -1.06
N HIS A 247 -5.10 25.15 -1.25
CA HIS A 247 -4.49 26.44 -0.85
C HIS A 247 -3.50 26.94 -1.90
N ASN A 248 -3.18 28.24 -1.85
CA ASN A 248 -2.19 28.82 -2.75
C ASN A 248 -0.81 28.25 -2.41
N SER A 249 -0.27 27.46 -3.34
CA SER A 249 1.04 26.83 -3.25
C SER A 249 1.84 27.21 -4.49
N SER A 250 3.09 27.64 -4.31
CA SER A 250 4.00 27.94 -5.41
C SER A 250 5.08 26.87 -5.52
N CYS A 251 5.55 26.63 -6.74
CA CYS A 251 6.63 25.68 -7.00
C CYS A 251 8.00 26.33 -6.76
N PRO A 252 8.83 25.78 -5.87
CA PRO A 252 10.23 26.20 -5.75
C PRO A 252 11.02 25.81 -7.02
N GLU A 253 12.27 26.28 -7.13
CA GLU A 253 13.16 25.98 -8.27
C GLU A 253 13.28 24.48 -8.58
N LYS A 254 13.69 24.16 -9.82
CA LYS A 254 13.72 22.82 -10.44
C LYS A 254 14.16 21.70 -9.49
N THR A 255 13.18 20.98 -8.94
CA THR A 255 13.35 19.71 -8.24
C THR A 255 13.07 18.54 -9.20
N LEU A 256 13.83 17.45 -9.11
CA LEU A 256 13.58 16.26 -9.91
C LEU A 256 12.71 15.25 -9.15
N PRO A 257 11.88 14.43 -9.83
CA PRO A 257 11.06 13.42 -9.15
C PRO A 257 11.87 12.44 -8.29
N ARG A 258 13.12 12.18 -8.68
CA ARG A 258 14.06 11.30 -7.95
C ARG A 258 14.52 11.86 -6.60
N ASP A 259 14.36 13.16 -6.37
CA ASP A 259 14.76 13.82 -5.13
C ASP A 259 13.71 13.65 -4.02
N TYR A 260 12.55 13.06 -4.34
CA TYR A 260 11.51 12.75 -3.36
C TYR A 260 11.98 11.66 -2.40
N THR A 261 11.88 11.93 -1.10
CA THR A 261 12.33 11.01 -0.06
C THR A 261 11.38 9.80 0.03
N TYR A 262 11.82 8.68 -0.54
CA TYR A 262 11.07 7.44 -0.60
C TYR A 262 11.97 6.22 -0.34
N PRO A 263 11.49 5.18 0.37
CA PRO A 263 12.30 4.02 0.75
C PRO A 263 12.64 3.07 -0.41
N THR A 264 12.19 3.36 -1.64
CA THR A 264 12.47 2.55 -2.83
C THR A 264 12.93 3.43 -3.98
N LEU A 265 13.80 2.90 -4.84
CA LEU A 265 14.31 3.56 -6.04
C LEU A 265 13.80 2.83 -7.28
N THR A 266 13.40 3.59 -8.30
CA THR A 266 12.96 3.03 -9.58
C THR A 266 13.65 3.78 -10.71
N ALA A 267 14.17 3.04 -11.69
CA ALA A 267 14.79 3.59 -12.88
C ALA A 267 14.18 2.97 -14.15
N ALA A 268 13.79 3.81 -15.11
CA ALA A 268 13.20 3.37 -16.36
C ALA A 268 14.28 3.21 -17.44
N ILE A 269 14.18 2.14 -18.24
CA ILE A 269 15.05 1.90 -19.40
C ILE A 269 14.25 2.22 -20.68
N PRO A 270 14.78 3.03 -21.61
CA PRO A 270 14.06 3.38 -22.85
C PRO A 270 13.70 2.17 -23.72
N GLN A 271 12.46 2.13 -24.20
CA GLN A 271 11.86 1.01 -24.94
C GLN A 271 12.54 0.70 -26.29
N TYR A 272 13.23 1.67 -26.90
CA TYR A 272 14.00 1.46 -28.14
C TYR A 272 15.20 0.50 -27.95
N LEU A 273 15.83 0.49 -26.76
CA LEU A 273 16.94 -0.43 -26.47
C LEU A 273 16.48 -1.87 -26.24
N LEU A 274 15.21 -2.08 -25.87
CA LEU A 274 14.61 -3.41 -25.67
C LEU A 274 14.39 -4.17 -26.98
N LYS A 275 14.21 -3.48 -28.12
CA LYS A 275 14.06 -4.13 -29.45
C LYS A 275 15.36 -4.74 -29.98
N LEU A 276 16.53 -4.36 -29.46
CA LEU A 276 17.83 -4.83 -29.94
C LEU A 276 18.41 -6.03 -29.16
N GLN A 277 17.78 -6.48 -28.08
CA GLN A 277 18.31 -7.58 -27.26
C GLN A 277 17.22 -8.58 -26.86
N HIS A 278 17.02 -9.59 -27.70
CA HIS A 278 16.42 -10.87 -27.32
C HIS A 278 17.49 -11.80 -26.75
N ILE A 279 18.30 -11.31 -25.80
CA ILE A 279 19.42 -12.05 -25.20
C ILE A 279 19.46 -11.73 -23.70
N SER A 280 19.17 -12.74 -22.88
CA SER A 280 19.51 -12.90 -21.45
C SER A 280 19.73 -11.61 -20.64
N TYR A 281 18.78 -11.28 -19.75
CA TYR A 281 18.92 -10.25 -18.71
C TYR A 281 20.14 -10.55 -17.81
N ASN A 282 21.30 -10.03 -18.19
CA ASN A 282 22.47 -9.91 -17.33
C ASN A 282 23.06 -8.50 -17.53
N SER A 283 22.20 -7.48 -17.43
CA SER A 283 22.66 -6.09 -17.42
C SER A 283 23.42 -5.88 -16.11
N LYS A 284 24.76 -5.89 -16.17
CA LYS A 284 25.64 -5.46 -15.08
C LYS A 284 25.29 -4.02 -14.71
N LEU A 285 24.42 -3.86 -13.72
CA LEU A 285 24.14 -2.61 -13.04
C LEU A 285 25.19 -2.46 -11.94
N GLU A 286 25.80 -1.29 -11.86
CA GLU A 286 26.71 -0.92 -10.80
C GLU A 286 25.99 0.09 -9.90
N ILE A 287 25.84 -0.25 -8.62
CA ILE A 287 25.19 0.61 -7.63
C ILE A 287 26.29 1.13 -6.71
N LYS A 288 26.50 2.45 -6.70
CA LYS A 288 27.47 3.12 -5.86
C LYS A 288 26.78 4.08 -4.90
N VAL A 289 26.94 3.84 -3.61
CA VAL A 289 26.52 4.79 -2.56
C VAL A 289 27.72 5.69 -2.24
N VAL A 290 27.57 7.00 -2.41
CA VAL A 290 28.68 7.97 -2.29
C VAL A 290 29.18 8.06 -0.84
N SER A 291 28.27 7.98 0.13
CA SER A 291 28.58 7.93 1.56
C SER A 291 28.30 6.53 2.09
N GLN A 292 29.33 5.69 2.18
CA GLN A 292 29.19 4.31 2.64
C GLN A 292 28.89 4.20 4.15
N VAL A 293 29.19 5.24 4.93
CA VAL A 293 28.99 5.28 6.38
C VAL A 293 28.21 6.53 6.76
N LEU A 294 27.12 6.35 7.51
CA LEU A 294 26.36 7.41 8.16
C LEU A 294 26.51 7.25 9.68
N SER A 295 26.96 8.29 10.37
CA SER A 295 27.09 8.31 11.83
C SER A 295 26.10 9.29 12.42
N PHE A 296 25.34 8.84 13.42
CA PHE A 296 24.32 9.62 14.12
C PHE A 296 24.79 9.86 15.55
N LYS A 297 24.66 11.10 16.03
CA LYS A 297 25.05 11.55 17.38
C LYS A 297 23.86 11.68 18.31
N SER A 298 22.64 11.75 17.77
CA SER A 298 21.43 11.94 18.55
C SER A 298 20.21 11.27 17.91
N LEU A 299 19.21 10.97 18.73
CA LEU A 299 17.89 10.54 18.26
C LEU A 299 17.27 11.67 17.42
N MET A 300 16.63 11.30 16.31
CA MET A 300 16.00 12.22 15.34
C MET A 300 16.96 13.02 14.43
N GLU A 301 18.27 12.76 14.47
CA GLU A 301 19.21 13.39 13.53
C GLU A 301 18.93 12.96 12.09
N LYS A 302 18.75 13.94 11.19
CA LYS A 302 18.52 13.70 9.75
C LYS A 302 19.86 13.79 9.00
N LYS A 303 20.13 12.81 8.14
CA LYS A 303 21.33 12.76 7.28
C LYS A 303 20.93 12.52 5.83
N PRO A 304 21.35 13.39 4.89
CA PRO A 304 21.23 13.08 3.47
C PRO A 304 22.33 12.08 3.06
N TYR A 305 22.05 11.29 2.03
CA TYR A 305 23.04 10.45 1.36
C TYR A 305 22.65 10.27 -0.11
N ASN A 306 23.65 10.10 -0.98
CA ASN A 306 23.43 10.00 -2.42
C ASN A 306 23.68 8.57 -2.90
N VAL A 307 22.70 8.01 -3.61
CA VAL A 307 22.82 6.73 -4.33
C VAL A 307 22.96 7.03 -5.81
N THR A 308 24.01 6.50 -6.43
CA THR A 308 24.21 6.57 -7.88
C THR A 308 24.07 5.17 -8.44
N VAL A 309 23.16 5.00 -9.40
CA VAL A 309 22.99 3.76 -10.15
C VAL A 309 23.52 3.99 -11.55
N THR A 310 24.58 3.28 -11.92
CA THR A 310 25.19 3.33 -13.26
C THR A 310 24.96 2.02 -13.98
N GLY A 311 24.70 2.09 -15.27
CA GLY A 311 24.48 0.92 -16.10
C GLY A 311 24.55 1.30 -17.57
N LYS A 312 25.08 0.40 -18.40
CA LYS A 312 25.28 0.67 -19.84
C LYS A 312 23.98 1.04 -20.58
N THR A 313 22.82 0.68 -20.03
CA THR A 313 21.49 0.87 -20.61
C THR A 313 20.59 1.83 -19.82
N LEU A 314 21.07 2.40 -18.70
CA LEU A 314 20.29 3.34 -17.90
C LEU A 314 20.39 4.75 -18.48
N LYS A 315 19.25 5.41 -18.70
CA LYS A 315 19.22 6.88 -18.78
C LYS A 315 18.72 7.45 -17.45
N PRO A 316 19.25 8.60 -17.00
CA PRO A 316 18.68 9.31 -15.86
C PRO A 316 17.21 9.67 -16.16
N PHE A 317 16.34 9.49 -15.16
CA PHE A 317 14.98 10.06 -15.18
C PHE A 317 15.11 11.56 -15.43
N LEU A 318 14.45 12.05 -16.49
CA LEU A 318 14.15 13.47 -16.69
C LEU A 318 13.10 13.90 -15.66
#